data_AF-A0A078B1T0-F1
#
_entry.id   AF-A0A078B1T0-F1
#
_cell.length_a   1.000
_cell.length_b   1.000
_cell.length_c   1.000
_cell.angle_alpha   90.00
_cell.angle_beta   90.00
_cell.angle_gamma   90.00
#
_symmetry.space_group_name_H-M   'P 1'
#
loop_
_entity.id
_entity.type
_entity.pdbx_description
1 polymer ?
#
loop_
_entity_poly.entity_id
_entity_poly.type
_entity_poly.pdbx_seq_one_letter_code
_entity_poly.pdbx_strand_id
1 'polypeptide(L)'
;MVAFIFMNFPSVAALDKRGLRFGLVIGSLLTAIGCWFRCFLNYSFWFAIVGQTIMAIAQPFLINAPGKVSGNWFGEKERIYTTAIGVNANILGNSLGYFLPSLFVKNSDLQDPESAKTHVFQTVLVTAIISTVVLIPILLSFQDKPPTPASYDQQDANLTTLKKDFVDLMKNKGFMLASLSNGMNITYFNGIGTVLAQMANIYGFSDIEASYLGTAYQVVGILAFILSYFALISGNYAFLMTAICLTGYFNLSIMAVAFEQGIELSYPIGEATSGGIFNILNNIFGFILILILTPILNNNEKKDVLISFIILGSCLVAAFIFMAVGKFELKRTQYYEAQKDLKSQAQSDLKHQSYSQKGFGFSSEIISEEPFQTSSQGMKQ
;
A
#
# COMPACT_ATOMS: atom_id res chain seq x y z
N MET A 1 -11.61 0.54 -8.93
CA MET A 1 -10.61 1.08 -9.89
C MET A 1 -10.95 2.50 -10.37
N VAL A 2 -12.08 2.75 -11.06
CA VAL A 2 -12.40 4.11 -11.57
C VAL A 2 -12.53 5.15 -10.44
N ALA A 3 -13.39 4.90 -9.45
CA ALA A 3 -13.56 5.82 -8.32
C ALA A 3 -12.25 6.06 -7.54
N PHE A 4 -11.37 5.05 -7.47
CA PHE A 4 -10.07 5.15 -6.83
C PHE A 4 -9.22 6.24 -7.49
N ILE A 5 -9.15 6.28 -8.82
CA ILE A 5 -8.33 7.26 -9.57
C ILE A 5 -8.68 8.69 -9.19
N PHE A 6 -9.98 9.01 -9.13
CA PHE A 6 -10.46 10.35 -8.80
C PHE A 6 -10.35 10.65 -7.30
N MET A 7 -10.73 9.70 -6.44
CA MET A 7 -10.76 9.89 -4.99
C MET A 7 -9.40 9.83 -4.32
N ASN A 8 -8.37 9.36 -5.02
CA ASN A 8 -7.03 9.31 -4.49
C ASN A 8 -6.45 10.70 -4.21
N PHE A 9 -6.70 11.71 -5.06
CA PHE A 9 -6.22 13.08 -4.78
C PHE A 9 -6.83 13.67 -3.49
N PRO A 10 -8.16 13.64 -3.27
CA PRO A 10 -8.75 14.00 -1.98
C PRO A 10 -8.22 13.17 -0.81
N SER A 11 -8.02 11.86 -1.00
CA SER A 11 -7.52 10.97 0.05
C SER A 11 -6.12 11.37 0.51
N VAL A 12 -5.19 11.56 -0.43
CA VAL A 12 -3.83 12.03 -0.13
C VAL A 12 -3.87 13.39 0.58
N ALA A 13 -4.67 14.34 0.07
CA ALA A 13 -4.81 15.65 0.70
C ALA A 13 -5.37 15.57 2.13
N ALA A 14 -6.32 14.66 2.38
CA ALA A 14 -6.90 14.43 3.70
C ALA A 14 -5.87 13.79 4.64
N LEU A 15 -5.16 12.75 4.19
CA LEU A 15 -4.13 12.09 4.97
C LEU A 15 -2.99 13.06 5.31
N ASP A 16 -2.52 13.87 4.36
CA ASP A 16 -1.40 14.80 4.54
C ASP A 16 -1.76 16.02 5.39
N LYS A 17 -2.91 16.65 5.14
CA LYS A 17 -3.27 17.90 5.84
C LYS A 17 -4.03 17.69 7.16
N ARG A 18 -4.84 16.63 7.25
CA ARG A 18 -5.73 16.40 8.40
C ARG A 18 -5.32 15.22 9.28
N GLY A 19 -4.27 14.51 8.90
CA GLY A 19 -3.72 13.41 9.70
C GLY A 19 -4.23 12.02 9.29
N LEU A 20 -3.60 11.02 9.89
CA LEU A 20 -3.76 9.61 9.57
C LEU A 20 -5.07 9.03 10.11
N ARG A 21 -5.42 9.35 11.37
CA ARG A 21 -6.68 8.97 12.02
C ARG A 21 -7.87 9.50 11.24
N PHE A 22 -7.83 10.77 10.82
CA PHE A 22 -8.91 11.38 10.03
C PHE A 22 -9.16 10.59 8.74
N GLY A 23 -8.10 10.27 7.99
CA GLY A 23 -8.23 9.47 6.77
C GLY A 23 -8.76 8.06 7.02
N LEU A 24 -8.22 7.35 8.03
CA LEU A 24 -8.65 6.00 8.37
C LEU A 24 -10.09 5.93 8.86
N VAL A 25 -10.53 6.89 9.67
CA VAL A 25 -11.94 6.97 10.13
C VAL A 25 -12.88 7.18 8.95
N ILE A 26 -12.57 8.10 8.03
CA ILE A 26 -13.40 8.30 6.83
C ILE A 26 -13.44 7.04 5.95
N GLY A 27 -12.27 6.44 5.68
CA GLY A 27 -12.21 5.24 4.85
C GLY A 27 -12.99 4.06 5.45
N SER A 28 -12.82 3.80 6.74
CA SER A 28 -13.53 2.71 7.42
C SER A 28 -15.04 2.98 7.56
N LEU A 29 -15.43 4.22 7.86
CA LEU A 29 -16.84 4.62 7.97
C LEU A 29 -17.57 4.49 6.64
N LEU A 30 -16.99 5.03 5.55
CA LEU A 30 -17.57 4.91 4.20
C LEU A 30 -17.67 3.44 3.77
N THR A 31 -16.66 2.62 4.10
CA THR A 31 -16.71 1.17 3.83
C THR A 31 -17.87 0.51 4.56
N ALA A 32 -18.06 0.79 5.86
CA ALA A 32 -19.16 0.25 6.64
C ALA A 32 -20.53 0.69 6.09
N ILE A 33 -20.69 1.97 5.77
CA ILE A 33 -21.91 2.51 5.14
C ILE A 33 -22.19 1.77 3.83
N GLY A 34 -21.19 1.61 2.96
CA GLY A 34 -21.34 0.90 1.70
C GLY A 34 -21.78 -0.56 1.88
N CYS A 35 -21.22 -1.28 2.86
CA CYS A 35 -21.63 -2.65 3.18
C CYS A 35 -23.09 -2.72 3.68
N TRP A 36 -23.51 -1.80 4.54
CA TRP A 36 -24.91 -1.73 4.99
C TRP A 36 -25.87 -1.39 3.86
N PHE A 37 -25.50 -0.48 2.95
CA PHE A 37 -26.28 -0.20 1.74
C PHE A 37 -26.49 -1.45 0.87
N ARG A 38 -25.47 -2.30 0.74
CA ARG A 38 -25.59 -3.57 0.00
C ARG A 38 -26.62 -4.52 0.62
N CYS A 39 -26.96 -4.42 1.91
CA CYS A 39 -27.97 -5.28 2.52
C CYS A 39 -29.37 -5.10 1.88
N PHE A 40 -29.62 -3.98 1.21
CA PHE A 40 -30.87 -3.73 0.48
C PHE A 40 -30.88 -4.28 -0.94
N LEU A 41 -29.91 -5.12 -1.34
CA LEU A 41 -29.79 -5.67 -2.70
C LEU A 41 -31.05 -6.44 -3.15
N ASN A 42 -31.77 -7.07 -2.23
CA ASN A 42 -32.97 -7.85 -2.53
C ASN A 42 -34.17 -6.97 -2.95
N TYR A 43 -34.17 -5.67 -2.60
CA TYR A 43 -35.19 -4.73 -3.06
C TYR A 43 -34.87 -4.21 -4.47
N SER A 44 -33.59 -3.90 -4.71
CA SER A 44 -33.12 -3.46 -6.03
C SER A 44 -31.62 -3.66 -6.14
N PHE A 45 -31.17 -4.16 -7.28
CA PHE A 45 -29.75 -4.30 -7.59
C PHE A 45 -28.98 -2.96 -7.54
N TRP A 46 -29.68 -1.82 -7.72
CA TRP A 46 -29.08 -0.49 -7.59
C TRP A 46 -28.45 -0.25 -6.21
N PHE A 47 -29.01 -0.82 -5.14
CA PHE A 47 -28.41 -0.71 -3.80
C PHE A 47 -27.03 -1.38 -3.73
N ALA A 48 -26.83 -2.49 -4.45
CA ALA A 48 -25.53 -3.13 -4.54
C ALA A 48 -24.51 -2.25 -5.27
N ILE A 49 -24.91 -1.62 -6.38
CA ILE A 49 -24.06 -0.70 -7.16
C ILE A 49 -23.67 0.54 -6.34
N VAL A 50 -24.65 1.17 -5.68
CA VAL A 50 -24.41 2.36 -4.84
C VAL A 50 -23.48 2.01 -3.69
N GLY A 51 -23.76 0.92 -2.97
CA GLY A 51 -22.91 0.46 -1.88
C GLY A 51 -21.47 0.18 -2.33
N GLN A 52 -21.29 -0.52 -3.45
CA GLN A 52 -19.97 -0.77 -4.04
C GLN A 52 -19.25 0.51 -4.44
N THR A 53 -19.98 1.51 -4.95
CA THR A 53 -19.42 2.81 -5.32
C THR A 53 -18.92 3.57 -4.10
N ILE A 54 -19.69 3.57 -3.00
CA ILE A 54 -19.27 4.17 -1.72
C ILE A 54 -17.99 3.50 -1.20
N MET A 55 -17.93 2.17 -1.23
CA MET A 55 -16.72 1.42 -0.84
C MET A 55 -15.53 1.75 -1.75
N ALA A 56 -15.76 1.91 -3.06
CA ALA A 56 -14.70 2.28 -4.01
C ALA A 56 -14.17 3.70 -3.78
N ILE A 57 -15.01 4.62 -3.29
CA ILE A 57 -14.60 5.98 -2.85
C ILE A 57 -13.76 5.91 -1.57
N ALA A 58 -14.08 4.97 -0.67
CA ALA A 58 -13.39 4.76 0.59
C ALA A 58 -11.99 4.12 0.42
N GLN A 59 -11.84 3.29 -0.60
CA GLN A 59 -10.65 2.45 -0.83
C GLN A 59 -9.30 3.21 -0.80
N PRO A 60 -9.12 4.39 -1.42
CA PRO A 60 -7.85 5.11 -1.39
C PRO A 60 -7.42 5.56 0.00
N PHE A 61 -8.35 5.80 0.93
CA PHE A 61 -8.03 6.19 2.30
C PHE A 61 -7.37 5.04 3.07
N LEU A 62 -7.80 3.81 2.77
CA LEU A 62 -7.30 2.60 3.43
C LEU A 62 -6.03 2.07 2.77
N ILE A 63 -5.93 2.10 1.44
CA ILE A 63 -4.76 1.58 0.71
C ILE A 63 -3.51 2.44 0.89
N ASN A 64 -3.65 3.77 1.04
CA ASN A 64 -2.50 4.65 1.26
C ASN A 64 -2.05 4.71 2.73
N ALA A 65 -2.80 4.11 3.66
CA ALA A 65 -2.52 4.19 5.09
C ALA A 65 -1.25 3.42 5.52
N PRO A 66 -0.96 2.19 5.06
CA PRO A 66 0.19 1.40 5.55
C PRO A 66 1.55 2.12 5.46
N GLY A 67 1.88 2.70 4.29
CA GLY A 67 3.13 3.45 4.14
C GLY A 67 3.19 4.65 5.09
N LYS A 68 2.07 5.36 5.24
CA LYS A 68 1.99 6.50 6.14
C LYS A 68 2.06 6.14 7.64
N VAL A 69 1.44 5.04 8.05
CA VAL A 69 1.59 4.47 9.40
C VAL A 69 3.06 4.18 9.63
N SER A 70 3.69 3.49 8.68
CA SER A 70 5.08 3.09 8.75
C SER A 70 6.03 4.27 8.90
N GLY A 71 5.91 5.29 8.03
CA GLY A 71 6.75 6.48 8.08
C GLY A 71 6.52 7.36 9.32
N ASN A 72 5.32 7.34 9.92
CA ASN A 72 5.00 8.16 11.10
C ASN A 72 5.37 7.51 12.43
N TRP A 73 5.26 6.17 12.53
CA TRP A 73 5.34 5.44 13.79
C TRP A 73 6.63 4.63 13.97
N PHE A 74 7.34 4.32 12.89
CA PHE A 74 8.45 3.36 12.89
C PHE A 74 9.74 3.99 12.34
N GLY A 75 10.89 3.51 12.82
CA GLY A 75 12.21 3.93 12.35
C GLY A 75 12.60 3.37 10.98
N GLU A 76 13.64 3.92 10.36
CA GLU A 76 14.07 3.57 8.98
C GLU A 76 14.28 2.05 8.76
N LYS A 77 14.87 1.36 9.73
CA LYS A 77 15.19 -0.08 9.62
C LYS A 77 13.96 -0.99 9.67
N GLU A 78 12.91 -0.56 10.36
CA GLU A 78 11.70 -1.37 10.58
C GLU A 78 10.54 -0.98 9.66
N ARG A 79 10.66 0.19 9.01
CA ARG A 79 9.65 0.77 8.12
C ARG A 79 9.21 -0.18 7.00
N ILE A 80 10.14 -0.79 6.28
CA ILE A 80 9.82 -1.69 5.16
C ILE A 80 8.97 -2.87 5.67
N TYR A 81 9.28 -3.40 6.85
CA TYR A 81 8.55 -4.52 7.44
C TYR A 81 7.14 -4.10 7.88
N THR A 82 6.99 -2.95 8.52
CA THR A 82 5.66 -2.44 8.92
C THR A 82 4.78 -2.18 7.70
N THR A 83 5.33 -1.55 6.65
CA THR A 83 4.61 -1.33 5.39
C THR A 83 4.17 -2.67 4.79
N ALA A 84 5.06 -3.67 4.76
CA ALA A 84 4.76 -5.01 4.27
C ALA A 84 3.66 -5.71 5.08
N ILE A 85 3.67 -5.63 6.41
CA ILE A 85 2.61 -6.20 7.26
C ILE A 85 1.26 -5.58 6.92
N GLY A 86 1.20 -4.24 6.80
CA GLY A 86 -0.05 -3.54 6.48
C GLY A 86 -0.59 -3.87 5.08
N VAL A 87 0.30 -4.02 4.09
CA VAL A 87 -0.07 -4.46 2.74
C VAL A 87 -0.58 -5.91 2.74
N ASN A 88 0.07 -6.82 3.48
CA ASN A 88 -0.36 -8.21 3.57
C ASN A 88 -1.69 -8.39 4.32
N ALA A 89 -2.03 -7.49 5.25
CA ALA A 89 -3.35 -7.47 5.88
C ALA A 89 -4.48 -7.27 4.85
N ASN A 90 -4.23 -6.56 3.75
CA ASN A 90 -5.18 -6.46 2.64
C ASN A 90 -5.44 -7.83 1.97
N ILE A 91 -4.39 -8.64 1.80
CA ILE A 91 -4.51 -9.99 1.22
C ILE A 91 -5.36 -10.87 2.12
N LEU A 92 -5.11 -10.85 3.43
CA LEU A 92 -5.92 -11.57 4.41
C LEU A 92 -7.41 -11.18 4.30
N GLY A 93 -7.70 -9.89 4.19
CA GLY A 93 -9.06 -9.39 3.97
C GLY A 93 -9.67 -9.91 2.66
N ASN A 94 -8.90 -9.91 1.57
CA ASN A 94 -9.34 -10.43 0.28
C ASN A 94 -9.60 -11.95 0.34
N SER A 95 -8.72 -12.72 1.00
CA SER A 95 -8.92 -14.17 1.22
C SER A 95 -10.23 -14.44 1.96
N LEU A 96 -10.49 -13.70 3.04
CA LEU A 96 -11.76 -13.80 3.77
C LEU A 96 -12.95 -13.45 2.87
N GLY A 97 -12.80 -12.46 1.99
CA GLY A 97 -13.80 -12.08 1.00
C GLY A 97 -14.12 -13.18 -0.02
N TYR A 98 -13.12 -13.94 -0.48
CA TYR A 98 -13.32 -15.12 -1.34
C TYR A 98 -13.91 -16.30 -0.57
N PHE A 99 -13.55 -16.46 0.69
CA PHE A 99 -14.00 -17.58 1.51
C PHE A 99 -15.45 -17.41 1.95
N LEU A 100 -15.87 -16.20 2.31
CA LEU A 100 -17.17 -15.96 2.96
C LEU A 100 -18.39 -16.47 2.18
N PRO A 101 -18.48 -16.30 0.84
CA PRO A 101 -19.59 -16.86 0.05
C PRO A 101 -19.71 -18.38 0.20
N SER A 102 -18.61 -19.12 0.34
CA SER A 102 -18.63 -20.59 0.47
C SER A 102 -19.36 -21.10 1.73
N LEU A 103 -19.56 -20.25 2.75
CA LEU A 103 -20.28 -20.61 3.97
C LEU A 103 -21.81 -20.54 3.81
N PHE A 104 -22.29 -19.75 2.84
CA PHE A 104 -23.71 -19.45 2.69
C PHE A 104 -24.27 -19.93 1.35
N VAL A 105 -23.53 -19.73 0.26
CA VAL A 105 -23.92 -20.10 -1.10
C VAL A 105 -23.84 -21.62 -1.26
N LYS A 106 -24.91 -22.21 -1.79
CA LYS A 106 -25.05 -23.66 -2.00
C LYS A 106 -25.27 -23.96 -3.47
N ASN A 107 -24.86 -25.15 -3.91
CA ASN A 107 -25.12 -25.61 -5.28
C ASN A 107 -26.63 -25.72 -5.61
N SER A 108 -27.48 -25.89 -4.60
CA SER A 108 -28.94 -25.87 -4.73
C SER A 108 -29.51 -24.50 -5.12
N ASP A 109 -28.76 -23.42 -4.90
CA ASP A 109 -29.21 -22.04 -5.17
C ASP A 109 -29.39 -21.76 -6.67
N LEU A 110 -28.76 -22.58 -7.53
CA LEU A 110 -28.97 -22.55 -8.97
C LEU A 110 -30.39 -22.98 -9.38
N GLN A 111 -31.07 -23.76 -8.52
CA GLN A 111 -32.40 -24.32 -8.80
C GLN A 111 -33.51 -23.58 -8.06
N ASP A 112 -33.20 -22.90 -6.95
CA ASP A 112 -34.15 -22.13 -6.14
C ASP A 112 -33.71 -20.66 -5.97
N PRO A 113 -34.23 -19.76 -6.81
CA PRO A 113 -33.89 -18.33 -6.77
C PRO A 113 -34.24 -17.62 -5.45
N GLU A 114 -35.24 -18.08 -4.70
CA GLU A 114 -35.62 -17.44 -3.42
C GLU A 114 -34.66 -17.80 -2.29
N SER A 115 -34.22 -19.06 -2.23
CA SER A 115 -33.12 -19.48 -1.34
C SER A 115 -31.82 -18.76 -1.68
N ALA A 116 -31.50 -18.59 -2.97
CA ALA A 116 -30.32 -17.87 -3.43
C ALA A 116 -30.29 -16.41 -2.91
N LYS A 117 -31.41 -15.67 -3.01
CA LYS A 117 -31.52 -14.30 -2.48
C LYS A 117 -31.26 -14.25 -0.97
N THR A 118 -31.72 -15.26 -0.23
CA THR A 118 -31.51 -15.35 1.21
C THR A 118 -30.05 -15.58 1.56
N HIS A 119 -29.39 -16.53 0.91
CA HIS A 119 -27.97 -16.83 1.15
C HIS A 119 -27.04 -15.66 0.72
N VAL A 120 -27.35 -14.98 -0.39
CA VAL A 120 -26.62 -13.78 -0.83
C VAL A 120 -26.80 -12.64 0.19
N PHE A 121 -28.02 -12.42 0.68
CA PHE A 121 -28.27 -11.45 1.74
C PHE A 121 -27.49 -11.77 3.02
N GLN A 122 -27.47 -13.03 3.46
CA GLN A 122 -26.71 -13.46 4.63
C GLN A 122 -25.20 -13.19 4.46
N THR A 123 -24.65 -13.49 3.28
CA THR A 123 -23.24 -13.21 2.97
C THR A 123 -22.93 -11.72 3.11
N VAL A 124 -23.75 -10.87 2.51
CA VAL A 124 -23.57 -9.41 2.56
C VAL A 124 -23.79 -8.85 3.97
N LEU A 125 -24.77 -9.36 4.71
CA LEU A 125 -25.02 -8.97 6.10
C LEU A 125 -23.82 -9.26 6.99
N VAL A 126 -23.22 -10.46 6.87
CA VAL A 126 -22.03 -10.82 7.63
C VAL A 126 -20.85 -9.91 7.27
N THR A 127 -20.66 -9.55 5.99
CA THR A 127 -19.62 -8.56 5.63
C THR A 127 -19.86 -7.18 6.26
N ALA A 128 -21.13 -6.74 6.36
CA ALA A 128 -21.47 -5.47 6.99
C ALA A 128 -21.22 -5.48 8.49
N ILE A 129 -21.53 -6.59 9.16
CA ILE A 129 -21.24 -6.79 10.58
C ILE A 129 -19.72 -6.77 10.81
N ILE A 130 -18.94 -7.55 10.06
CA ILE A 130 -17.47 -7.57 10.17
C ILE A 130 -16.89 -6.17 9.98
N SER A 131 -17.33 -5.45 8.94
CA SER A 131 -16.87 -4.08 8.69
C SER A 131 -17.20 -3.13 9.84
N THR A 132 -18.32 -3.31 10.51
CA THR A 132 -18.73 -2.48 11.67
C THR A 132 -17.90 -2.82 12.90
N VAL A 133 -17.64 -4.11 13.14
CA VAL A 133 -16.78 -4.56 14.24
C VAL A 133 -15.36 -4.02 14.10
N VAL A 134 -14.82 -3.97 12.87
CA VAL A 134 -13.49 -3.38 12.60
C VAL A 134 -13.48 -1.85 12.71
N LEU A 135 -14.60 -1.18 12.44
CA LEU A 135 -14.73 0.27 12.58
C LEU A 135 -14.61 0.74 14.04
N ILE A 136 -15.18 -0.02 14.99
CA ILE A 136 -15.21 0.34 16.41
C ILE A 136 -13.81 0.60 17.00
N PRO A 137 -12.81 -0.30 16.90
CA PRO A 137 -11.47 -0.05 17.44
C PRO A 137 -10.76 1.10 16.73
N ILE A 138 -11.05 1.35 15.45
CA ILE A 138 -10.49 2.51 14.73
C ILE A 138 -11.02 3.82 15.33
N LEU A 139 -12.32 3.89 15.63
CA LEU A 139 -12.94 5.07 16.24
C LEU A 139 -12.42 5.33 17.66
N LEU A 140 -12.30 4.27 18.47
CA LEU A 140 -11.98 4.37 19.89
C LEU A 140 -10.48 4.54 20.16
N SER A 141 -9.63 3.84 19.42
CA SER A 141 -8.23 3.60 19.85
C SER A 141 -7.17 4.11 18.87
N PHE A 142 -7.52 4.48 17.63
CA PHE A 142 -6.51 4.87 16.65
C PHE A 142 -5.96 6.27 16.93
N GLN A 143 -4.63 6.39 17.04
CA GLN A 143 -3.91 7.63 17.31
C GLN A 143 -3.19 8.14 16.05
N ASP A 144 -3.13 9.45 15.85
CA ASP A 144 -2.52 10.06 14.66
C ASP A 144 -1.00 9.94 14.61
N LYS A 145 -0.34 10.17 15.75
CA LYS A 145 1.11 10.18 15.91
C LYS A 145 1.48 9.44 17.19
N PRO A 146 2.65 8.78 17.25
CA PRO A 146 3.13 8.20 18.49
C PRO A 146 3.33 9.30 19.56
N PRO A 147 3.16 8.98 20.87
CA PRO A 147 3.41 9.92 21.96
C PRO A 147 4.85 10.48 21.98
N THR A 148 5.79 9.75 21.39
CA THR A 148 7.19 10.16 21.18
C THR A 148 7.53 10.10 19.68
N PRO A 149 8.03 11.17 19.05
CA PRO A 149 8.38 11.17 17.63
C PRO A 149 9.44 10.12 17.28
N ALA A 150 9.25 9.35 16.20
CA ALA A 150 10.16 8.29 15.79
C ALA A 150 11.48 8.81 15.16
N SER A 151 11.54 10.05 14.69
CA SER A 151 12.78 10.69 14.18
C SER A 151 12.66 12.22 14.10
N TYR A 152 13.79 12.91 14.27
CA TYR A 152 13.94 14.38 14.28
C TYR A 152 13.66 15.06 12.92
N ASP A 153 13.59 14.30 11.83
CA ASP A 153 13.49 14.84 10.45
C ASP A 153 12.05 15.03 9.94
N GLN A 154 11.04 15.14 10.82
CA GLN A 154 9.69 15.58 10.44
C GLN A 154 9.61 17.09 10.13
N GLN A 155 10.68 17.68 9.59
CA GLN A 155 10.62 19.02 9.03
C GLN A 155 10.13 18.94 7.58
N ASP A 156 8.87 19.35 7.42
CA ASP A 156 8.32 19.97 6.22
C ASP A 156 8.92 19.48 4.90
N ALA A 157 8.38 18.35 4.40
CA ALA A 157 8.28 18.22 2.95
C ALA A 157 7.55 19.47 2.47
N ASN A 158 8.27 20.40 1.85
CA ASN A 158 7.74 21.64 1.30
C ASN A 158 6.37 21.34 0.71
N LEU A 159 5.34 22.05 1.17
CA LEU A 159 3.97 21.99 0.65
C LEU A 159 3.96 22.48 -0.80
N THR A 160 4.57 21.71 -1.71
CA THR A 160 4.43 21.89 -3.13
C THR A 160 2.97 21.63 -3.48
N THR A 161 2.49 22.34 -4.49
CA THR A 161 1.13 22.13 -4.97
C THR A 161 1.06 20.71 -5.52
N LEU A 162 0.11 19.87 -5.05
CA LEU A 162 -0.10 18.48 -5.52
C LEU A 162 -0.04 18.34 -7.05
N LYS A 163 -0.50 19.38 -7.78
CA LYS A 163 -0.41 19.46 -9.24
C LYS A 163 1.02 19.46 -9.77
N LYS A 164 1.93 20.21 -9.13
CA LYS A 164 3.35 20.27 -9.49
C LYS A 164 4.01 18.92 -9.24
N ASP A 165 3.81 18.34 -8.07
CA ASP A 165 4.36 17.03 -7.71
C ASP A 165 3.90 15.93 -8.67
N PHE A 166 2.62 15.97 -9.06
CA PHE A 166 2.08 15.08 -10.08
C PHE A 166 2.82 15.21 -11.41
N VAL A 167 3.02 16.45 -11.91
CA VAL A 167 3.72 16.68 -13.17
C VAL A 167 5.19 16.27 -13.09
N ASP A 168 5.85 16.53 -11.96
CA ASP A 168 7.26 16.18 -11.76
C ASP A 168 7.46 14.67 -11.70
N LEU A 169 6.54 13.93 -11.07
CA LEU A 169 6.56 12.46 -11.03
C LEU A 169 6.30 11.83 -12.40
N MET A 170 5.33 12.37 -13.14
CA MET A 170 5.03 11.88 -14.50
C MET A 170 6.19 12.11 -15.48
N LYS A 171 7.05 13.11 -15.23
CA LYS A 171 8.27 13.37 -16.02
C LYS A 171 9.48 12.53 -15.59
N ASN A 172 9.45 11.99 -14.37
CA ASN A 172 10.54 11.17 -13.85
C ASN A 172 10.50 9.77 -14.48
N LYS A 173 11.41 9.53 -15.45
CA LYS A 173 11.49 8.27 -16.18
C LYS A 173 11.70 7.05 -15.27
N GLY A 174 12.52 7.19 -14.22
CA GLY A 174 12.76 6.10 -13.26
C GLY A 174 11.49 5.75 -12.48
N PHE A 175 10.80 6.77 -11.98
CA PHE A 175 9.52 6.58 -11.28
C PHE A 175 8.43 5.99 -12.20
N MET A 176 8.32 6.48 -13.43
CA MET A 176 7.35 5.97 -14.41
C MET A 176 7.63 4.52 -14.80
N LEU A 177 8.90 4.16 -14.99
CA LEU A 177 9.29 2.78 -15.32
C LEU A 177 9.03 1.83 -14.15
N ALA A 178 9.35 2.26 -12.91
CA ALA A 178 9.03 1.52 -11.70
C ALA A 178 7.51 1.33 -11.53
N SER A 179 6.73 2.40 -11.74
CA SER A 179 5.27 2.39 -11.68
C SER A 179 4.66 1.49 -12.75
N LEU A 180 5.21 1.49 -13.97
CA LEU A 180 4.75 0.62 -15.06
C LEU A 180 4.98 -0.85 -14.74
N SER A 181 6.20 -1.21 -14.34
CA SER A 181 6.56 -2.57 -13.98
C SER A 181 5.70 -3.09 -12.82
N ASN A 182 5.60 -2.32 -11.75
CA ASN A 182 4.80 -2.71 -10.59
C ASN A 182 3.30 -2.69 -10.88
N GLY A 183 2.82 -1.77 -11.71
CA GLY A 183 1.44 -1.70 -12.15
C GLY A 183 1.01 -2.95 -12.92
N MET A 184 1.86 -3.45 -13.83
CA MET A 184 1.62 -4.72 -14.54
C MET A 184 1.60 -5.92 -13.60
N ASN A 185 2.49 -5.94 -12.61
CA ASN A 185 2.57 -6.96 -11.58
C ASN A 185 1.29 -7.00 -10.70
N ILE A 186 0.90 -5.87 -10.10
CA ILE A 186 -0.35 -5.75 -9.33
C ILE A 186 -1.58 -6.12 -10.18
N THR A 187 -1.56 -5.73 -11.45
CA THR A 187 -2.65 -6.01 -12.39
C THR A 187 -2.75 -7.48 -12.73
N TYR A 188 -1.64 -8.19 -12.91
CA TYR A 188 -1.65 -9.65 -13.07
C TYR A 188 -2.31 -10.35 -11.87
N PHE A 189 -1.92 -9.95 -10.66
CA PHE A 189 -2.45 -10.54 -9.43
C PHE A 189 -3.93 -10.24 -9.22
N ASN A 190 -4.31 -8.96 -9.20
CA ASN A 190 -5.71 -8.58 -9.02
C ASN A 190 -6.58 -9.04 -10.21
N GLY A 191 -6.00 -9.09 -11.41
CA GLY A 191 -6.63 -9.57 -12.62
C GLY A 191 -7.06 -11.01 -12.48
N ILE A 192 -6.12 -11.91 -12.16
CA ILE A 192 -6.44 -13.33 -11.93
C ILE A 192 -7.48 -13.45 -10.83
N GLY A 193 -7.27 -12.85 -9.65
CA GLY A 193 -8.27 -12.91 -8.58
C GLY A 193 -9.68 -12.54 -9.05
N THR A 194 -9.82 -11.43 -9.78
CA THR A 194 -11.12 -10.90 -10.24
C THR A 194 -11.85 -11.84 -11.19
N VAL A 195 -11.14 -12.47 -12.14
CA VAL A 195 -11.78 -13.32 -13.17
C VAL A 195 -11.66 -14.82 -12.91
N LEU A 196 -10.96 -15.23 -11.85
CA LEU A 196 -10.71 -16.64 -11.51
C LEU A 196 -12.00 -17.44 -11.34
N ALA A 197 -13.00 -16.87 -10.67
CA ALA A 197 -14.29 -17.54 -10.49
C ALA A 197 -15.01 -17.74 -11.83
N GLN A 198 -15.00 -16.73 -12.71
CA GLN A 198 -15.57 -16.84 -14.05
C GLN A 198 -14.84 -17.91 -14.89
N MET A 199 -13.50 -17.94 -14.83
CA MET A 199 -12.68 -18.96 -15.50
C MET A 199 -12.99 -20.36 -14.98
N ALA A 200 -13.11 -20.55 -13.66
CA ALA A 200 -13.44 -21.83 -13.06
C ALA A 200 -14.84 -22.31 -13.51
N ASN A 201 -15.82 -21.42 -13.54
CA ASN A 201 -17.18 -21.74 -13.95
C ASN A 201 -17.26 -22.20 -15.43
N ILE A 202 -16.42 -21.65 -16.34
CA ILE A 202 -16.33 -22.12 -17.74
C ILE A 202 -15.88 -23.58 -17.84
N TYR A 203 -15.10 -24.08 -16.87
CA TYR A 203 -14.67 -25.48 -16.81
C TYR A 203 -15.68 -26.40 -16.10
N GLY A 204 -16.80 -25.84 -15.61
CA GLY A 204 -17.84 -26.59 -14.91
C GLY A 204 -17.60 -26.76 -13.41
N PHE A 205 -16.65 -26.01 -12.82
CA PHE A 205 -16.52 -25.95 -11.37
C PHE A 205 -17.69 -25.19 -10.76
N SER A 206 -18.10 -25.57 -9.55
CA SER A 206 -19.15 -24.90 -8.79
C SER A 206 -18.66 -23.58 -8.18
N ASP A 207 -19.60 -22.69 -7.84
CA ASP A 207 -19.29 -21.40 -7.19
C ASP A 207 -18.57 -21.59 -5.83
N ILE A 208 -18.83 -22.70 -5.14
CA ILE A 208 -18.15 -23.08 -3.90
C ILE A 208 -16.68 -23.46 -4.18
N GLU A 209 -16.44 -24.29 -5.20
CA GLU A 209 -15.09 -24.70 -5.60
C GLU A 209 -14.28 -23.50 -6.12
N ALA A 210 -14.91 -22.60 -6.87
CA ALA A 210 -14.33 -21.33 -7.30
C ALA A 210 -13.95 -20.44 -6.10
N SER A 211 -14.79 -20.40 -5.06
CA SER A 211 -14.51 -19.68 -3.81
C SER A 211 -13.30 -20.27 -3.06
N TYR A 212 -13.19 -21.61 -2.99
CA TYR A 212 -12.01 -22.27 -2.42
C TYR A 212 -10.75 -22.03 -3.24
N LEU A 213 -10.85 -22.06 -4.57
CA LEU A 213 -9.73 -21.79 -5.46
C LEU A 213 -9.20 -20.36 -5.27
N GLY A 214 -10.11 -19.37 -5.22
CA GLY A 214 -9.77 -17.98 -4.91
C GLY A 214 -9.17 -17.81 -3.52
N THR A 215 -9.69 -18.51 -2.51
CA THR A 215 -9.14 -18.46 -1.15
C THR A 215 -7.73 -19.06 -1.09
N ALA A 216 -7.54 -20.25 -1.66
CA ALA A 216 -6.25 -20.94 -1.70
C ALA A 216 -5.20 -20.10 -2.43
N TYR A 217 -5.58 -19.52 -3.56
CA TYR A 217 -4.76 -18.58 -4.33
C TYR A 217 -4.22 -17.44 -3.45
N GLN A 218 -5.07 -16.80 -2.65
CA GLN A 218 -4.65 -15.69 -1.79
C GLN A 218 -3.79 -16.16 -0.61
N VAL A 219 -4.13 -17.29 0.02
CA VAL A 219 -3.41 -17.85 1.19
C VAL A 219 -2.00 -18.31 0.82
N VAL A 220 -1.80 -18.91 -0.35
CA VAL A 220 -0.46 -19.28 -0.84
C VAL A 220 0.45 -18.05 -0.94
N GLY A 221 -0.08 -16.88 -1.30
CA GLY A 221 0.67 -15.62 -1.29
C GLY A 221 1.19 -15.23 0.11
N ILE A 222 0.38 -15.43 1.15
CA ILE A 222 0.75 -15.11 2.55
C ILE A 222 1.80 -16.09 3.09
N LEU A 223 1.57 -17.40 2.92
CA LEU A 223 2.53 -18.44 3.31
C LEU A 223 3.86 -18.26 2.58
N ALA A 224 3.72 -17.87 1.32
CA ALA A 224 4.76 -17.30 0.50
C ALA A 224 5.63 -16.32 1.30
N PHE A 225 5.04 -15.16 1.64
CA PHE A 225 5.72 -14.03 2.26
C PHE A 225 6.51 -14.45 3.51
N ILE A 226 5.92 -15.32 4.32
CA ILE A 226 6.55 -15.89 5.52
C ILE A 226 7.80 -16.71 5.14
N LEU A 227 7.72 -17.56 4.11
CA LEU A 227 8.85 -18.35 3.63
C LEU A 227 9.99 -17.47 3.11
N SER A 228 9.66 -16.40 2.37
CA SER A 228 10.64 -15.42 1.88
C SER A 228 11.37 -14.70 3.03
N TYR A 229 10.69 -14.43 4.15
CA TYR A 229 11.31 -13.85 5.34
C TYR A 229 12.34 -14.78 5.97
N PHE A 230 12.00 -16.05 6.19
CA PHE A 230 12.96 -17.04 6.69
C PHE A 230 14.12 -17.26 5.73
N ALA A 231 13.85 -17.21 4.42
CA ALA A 231 14.88 -17.29 3.41
C ALA A 231 15.83 -16.10 3.42
N LEU A 232 15.31 -14.88 3.62
CA LEU A 232 16.13 -13.68 3.78
C LEU A 232 17.03 -13.76 5.02
N ILE A 233 16.50 -14.21 6.16
CA ILE A 233 17.27 -14.35 7.42
C ILE A 233 18.37 -15.41 7.30
N SER A 234 18.10 -16.49 6.56
CA SER A 234 19.09 -17.55 6.37
C SER A 234 20.33 -17.13 5.56
N GLY A 235 20.30 -15.99 4.86
CA GLY A 235 21.39 -15.51 4.02
C GLY A 235 21.74 -16.42 2.83
N ASN A 236 20.98 -17.49 2.59
CA ASN A 236 21.24 -18.46 1.53
C ASN A 236 20.54 -18.01 0.24
N TYR A 237 21.31 -17.56 -0.74
CA TYR A 237 20.79 -17.06 -2.01
C TYR A 237 19.97 -18.12 -2.78
N ALA A 238 20.34 -19.41 -2.73
CA ALA A 238 19.59 -20.46 -3.41
C ALA A 238 18.26 -20.74 -2.71
N PHE A 239 18.22 -20.69 -1.38
CA PHE A 239 16.97 -20.81 -0.61
C PHE A 239 16.11 -19.55 -0.75
N LEU A 240 16.70 -18.36 -0.85
CA LEU A 240 16.01 -17.12 -1.18
C LEU A 240 15.43 -17.16 -2.59
N MET A 241 16.19 -17.60 -3.60
CA MET A 241 15.69 -17.77 -4.96
C MET A 241 14.65 -18.88 -5.05
N THR A 242 14.80 -19.99 -4.33
CA THR A 242 13.82 -21.08 -4.31
C THR A 242 12.58 -20.69 -3.56
N ALA A 243 12.71 -19.98 -2.43
CA ALA A 243 11.61 -19.32 -1.76
C ALA A 243 10.96 -18.40 -2.78
N ILE A 244 11.68 -17.46 -3.41
CA ILE A 244 11.22 -16.48 -4.43
C ILE A 244 10.58 -17.14 -5.68
N CYS A 245 10.98 -18.35 -6.05
CA CYS A 245 10.42 -19.12 -7.17
C CYS A 245 9.22 -19.99 -6.79
N LEU A 246 9.18 -20.60 -5.59
CA LEU A 246 7.97 -21.20 -4.98
C LEU A 246 6.92 -20.11 -4.69
N THR A 247 7.44 -18.92 -4.41
CA THR A 247 6.86 -17.58 -4.36
C THR A 247 6.59 -17.01 -5.75
N GLY A 248 6.66 -17.79 -6.84
CA GLY A 248 6.38 -17.39 -8.23
C GLY A 248 4.97 -16.82 -8.49
N TYR A 249 4.27 -16.48 -7.42
CA TYR A 249 3.01 -15.78 -7.32
C TYR A 249 3.06 -14.42 -6.53
N PHE A 250 4.22 -13.93 -6.06
CA PHE A 250 4.29 -12.73 -5.21
C PHE A 250 4.27 -11.44 -6.00
N ASN A 251 3.08 -10.88 -6.09
CA ASN A 251 2.91 -9.54 -6.62
C ASN A 251 2.84 -8.46 -5.52
N LEU A 252 2.50 -8.81 -4.27
CA LEU A 252 2.27 -7.80 -3.22
C LEU A 252 3.44 -7.57 -2.26
N SER A 253 4.34 -8.53 -2.06
CA SER A 253 5.59 -8.24 -1.33
C SER A 253 6.54 -7.40 -2.19
N ILE A 254 6.52 -7.59 -3.52
CA ILE A 254 7.12 -6.66 -4.48
C ILE A 254 6.45 -5.30 -4.35
N MET A 255 5.12 -5.21 -4.13
CA MET A 255 4.46 -3.92 -3.94
C MET A 255 5.02 -3.14 -2.75
N ALA A 256 5.29 -3.76 -1.59
CA ALA A 256 5.88 -3.04 -0.45
C ALA A 256 7.28 -2.47 -0.79
N VAL A 257 8.12 -3.29 -1.44
CA VAL A 257 9.45 -2.87 -1.91
C VAL A 257 9.35 -1.80 -3.00
N ALA A 258 8.44 -1.97 -3.96
CA ALA A 258 8.23 -1.05 -5.07
C ALA A 258 7.60 0.27 -4.62
N PHE A 259 6.79 0.25 -3.54
CA PHE A 259 6.24 1.46 -2.92
C PHE A 259 7.34 2.27 -2.27
N GLU A 260 8.22 1.63 -1.47
CA GLU A 260 9.39 2.28 -0.88
C GLU A 260 10.37 2.75 -1.97
N GLN A 261 10.62 1.95 -3.01
CA GLN A 261 11.40 2.35 -4.18
C GLN A 261 10.77 3.56 -4.90
N GLY A 262 9.45 3.59 -5.07
CA GLY A 262 8.72 4.72 -5.63
C GLY A 262 8.88 5.99 -4.79
N ILE A 263 8.81 5.85 -3.47
CA ILE A 263 9.07 6.95 -2.53
C ILE A 263 10.52 7.44 -2.66
N GLU A 264 11.51 6.54 -2.71
CA GLU A 264 12.93 6.89 -2.88
C GLU A 264 13.22 7.61 -4.21
N LEU A 265 12.61 7.17 -5.31
CA LEU A 265 12.72 7.78 -6.63
C LEU A 265 12.03 9.14 -6.73
N SER A 266 11.05 9.39 -5.86
CA SER A 266 10.22 10.60 -5.86
C SER A 266 10.76 11.75 -5.01
N TYR A 267 11.85 11.55 -4.27
CA TYR A 267 12.42 12.57 -3.40
C TYR A 267 12.69 13.89 -4.17
N PRO A 268 12.30 15.07 -3.65
CA PRO A 268 11.83 15.37 -2.29
C PRO A 268 10.30 15.36 -2.08
N ILE A 269 9.51 14.71 -2.95
CA ILE A 269 8.05 14.71 -2.86
C ILE A 269 7.57 13.90 -1.64
N GLY A 270 6.49 14.36 -1.00
CA GLY A 270 5.90 13.71 0.16
C GLY A 270 5.41 12.28 -0.12
N GLU A 271 5.56 11.41 0.88
CA GLU A 271 5.31 9.97 0.78
C GLU A 271 3.88 9.62 0.35
N ALA A 272 2.86 10.22 0.96
CA ALA A 272 1.47 9.91 0.60
C ALA A 272 1.15 10.36 -0.83
N THR A 273 1.77 11.45 -1.29
CA THR A 273 1.60 11.95 -2.66
C THR A 273 2.27 11.03 -3.66
N SER A 274 3.53 10.63 -3.43
CA SER A 274 4.24 9.67 -4.27
C SER A 274 3.53 8.32 -4.33
N GLY A 275 3.23 7.75 -3.16
CA GLY A 275 2.52 6.48 -3.04
C GLY A 275 1.11 6.52 -3.62
N GLY A 276 0.40 7.64 -3.45
CA GLY A 276 -0.90 7.86 -4.07
C GLY A 276 -0.82 7.86 -5.60
N ILE A 277 0.11 8.62 -6.19
CA ILE A 277 0.27 8.70 -7.65
C ILE A 277 0.69 7.34 -8.22
N PHE A 278 1.59 6.65 -7.51
CA PHE A 278 1.98 5.28 -7.82
C PHE A 278 0.77 4.34 -7.87
N ASN A 279 -0.13 4.41 -6.87
CA ASN A 279 -1.36 3.62 -6.85
C ASN A 279 -2.38 4.00 -7.94
N ILE A 280 -2.45 5.27 -8.36
CA ILE A 280 -3.28 5.69 -9.50
C ILE A 280 -2.82 4.98 -10.77
N LEU A 281 -1.51 5.03 -11.05
CA LEU A 281 -0.94 4.39 -12.24
C LEU A 281 -1.24 2.88 -12.23
N ASN A 282 -1.03 2.22 -11.09
CA ASN A 282 -1.34 0.79 -10.94
C ASN A 282 -2.83 0.48 -11.21
N ASN A 283 -3.76 1.29 -10.70
CA ASN A 283 -5.20 1.10 -10.90
C ASN A 283 -5.64 1.35 -12.35
N ILE A 284 -4.97 2.24 -13.09
CA ILE A 284 -5.25 2.48 -14.51
C ILE A 284 -4.91 1.22 -15.32
N PHE A 285 -3.74 0.62 -15.10
CA PHE A 285 -3.36 -0.64 -15.76
C PHE A 285 -4.35 -1.77 -15.43
N GLY A 286 -4.72 -1.90 -14.15
CA GLY A 286 -5.71 -2.89 -13.71
C GLY A 286 -7.06 -2.72 -14.42
N PHE A 287 -7.52 -1.48 -14.54
CA PHE A 287 -8.79 -1.17 -15.19
C PHE A 287 -8.77 -1.52 -16.68
N ILE A 288 -7.72 -1.12 -17.40
CA ILE A 288 -7.57 -1.42 -18.83
C ILE A 288 -7.55 -2.94 -19.05
N LEU A 289 -6.83 -3.69 -18.21
CA LEU A 289 -6.74 -5.13 -18.38
C LEU A 289 -8.10 -5.82 -18.16
N ILE A 290 -8.83 -5.46 -17.10
CA ILE A 290 -10.16 -6.03 -16.85
C ILE A 290 -11.13 -5.71 -18.00
N LEU A 291 -11.08 -4.49 -18.57
CA LEU A 291 -11.87 -4.16 -19.76
C LEU A 291 -11.57 -5.03 -20.97
N ILE A 292 -10.34 -5.54 -21.10
CA ILE A 292 -9.95 -6.47 -22.17
C ILE A 292 -10.40 -7.90 -21.83
N LEU A 293 -10.22 -8.36 -20.59
CA LEU A 293 -10.50 -9.74 -20.19
C LEU A 293 -12.00 -10.05 -20.11
N THR A 294 -12.83 -9.11 -19.63
CA THR A 294 -14.27 -9.37 -19.44
C THR A 294 -15.00 -9.73 -20.75
N PRO A 295 -14.86 -9.00 -21.86
CA PRO A 295 -15.48 -9.38 -23.13
C PRO A 295 -14.99 -10.72 -23.67
N ILE A 296 -13.70 -11.04 -23.47
CA ILE A 296 -13.11 -12.32 -23.92
C ILE A 296 -13.76 -13.49 -23.19
N LEU A 297 -13.88 -13.41 -21.87
CA LEU A 297 -14.44 -14.48 -21.05
C LEU A 297 -15.96 -14.62 -21.18
N ASN A 298 -16.67 -13.58 -21.63
CA ASN A 298 -18.11 -13.65 -21.85
C ASN A 298 -18.53 -14.61 -22.98
N ASN A 299 -17.61 -15.01 -23.86
CA ASN A 299 -17.84 -16.03 -24.87
C ASN A 299 -17.98 -17.45 -24.28
N ASN A 300 -17.60 -17.64 -23.00
CA ASN A 300 -17.69 -18.90 -22.27
C ASN A 300 -16.98 -20.11 -22.93
N GLU A 301 -15.92 -19.89 -23.72
CA GLU A 301 -15.15 -20.97 -24.31
C GLU A 301 -13.85 -21.23 -23.53
N LYS A 302 -13.42 -22.50 -23.44
CA LYS A 302 -12.17 -22.87 -22.77
C LYS A 302 -10.92 -22.20 -23.38
N LYS A 303 -10.97 -21.90 -24.69
CA LYS A 303 -9.89 -21.19 -25.39
C LYS A 303 -9.73 -19.74 -24.89
N ASP A 304 -10.82 -19.11 -24.44
CA ASP A 304 -10.79 -17.73 -23.91
C ASP A 304 -10.10 -17.66 -22.55
N VAL A 305 -10.24 -18.72 -21.75
CA VAL A 305 -9.48 -18.87 -20.49
C VAL A 305 -7.98 -18.98 -20.80
N LEU A 306 -7.59 -19.78 -21.79
CA LEU A 306 -6.19 -19.87 -22.22
C LEU A 306 -5.64 -18.52 -22.72
N ILE A 307 -6.40 -17.82 -23.58
CA ILE A 307 -6.03 -16.49 -24.07
C ILE A 307 -5.85 -15.52 -22.88
N SER A 308 -6.74 -15.57 -21.91
CA SER A 308 -6.67 -14.74 -20.70
C SER A 308 -5.40 -15.03 -19.89
N PHE A 309 -5.02 -16.30 -19.71
CA PHE A 309 -3.76 -16.68 -19.06
C PHE A 309 -2.53 -16.22 -19.84
N ILE A 310 -2.55 -16.27 -21.17
CA ILE A 310 -1.46 -15.77 -22.02
C ILE A 310 -1.31 -14.25 -21.86
N ILE A 311 -2.41 -13.49 -21.90
CA ILE A 311 -2.41 -12.04 -21.71
C ILE A 311 -1.84 -11.71 -20.33
N LEU A 312 -2.37 -12.33 -19.27
CA LEU A 312 -1.91 -12.13 -17.89
C LEU A 312 -0.43 -12.49 -17.73
N GLY A 313 -0.01 -13.65 -18.24
CA GLY A 313 1.38 -14.10 -18.20
C GLY A 313 2.32 -13.16 -18.95
N SER A 314 1.89 -12.62 -20.10
CA SER A 314 2.68 -11.65 -20.86
C SER A 314 2.87 -10.33 -20.10
N CYS A 315 1.85 -9.87 -19.35
CA CYS A 315 1.98 -8.70 -18.48
C CYS A 315 3.01 -8.94 -17.37
N LEU A 316 3.03 -10.13 -16.78
CA LEU A 316 4.02 -10.49 -15.76
C LEU A 316 5.43 -10.52 -16.33
N VAL A 317 5.63 -11.15 -17.49
CA VAL A 317 6.93 -11.19 -18.16
C VAL A 317 7.40 -9.77 -18.53
N ALA A 318 6.51 -8.93 -19.07
CA ALA A 318 6.82 -7.54 -19.36
C ALA A 318 7.22 -6.76 -18.10
N ALA A 319 6.54 -6.99 -16.97
CA ALA A 319 6.90 -6.38 -15.69
C ALA A 319 8.34 -6.71 -15.29
N PHE A 320 8.75 -7.98 -15.40
CA PHE A 320 10.11 -8.42 -15.12
C PHE A 320 11.13 -7.80 -16.07
N ILE A 321 10.83 -7.72 -17.37
CA ILE A 321 11.72 -7.08 -18.35
C ILE A 321 11.92 -5.60 -18.02
N PHE A 322 10.84 -4.87 -17.73
CA PHE A 322 10.94 -3.46 -17.35
C PHE A 322 11.73 -3.24 -16.07
N MET A 323 11.60 -4.15 -15.10
CA MET A 323 12.37 -4.11 -13.86
C MET A 323 13.87 -4.38 -14.13
N ALA A 324 14.19 -5.37 -14.96
CA ALA A 324 15.57 -5.73 -15.30
C ALA A 324 16.30 -4.66 -16.13
N VAL A 325 15.57 -3.95 -17.00
CA VAL A 325 16.11 -2.86 -17.83
C VAL A 325 16.22 -1.55 -17.06
N GLY A 326 15.45 -1.39 -15.99
CA GLY A 326 15.43 -0.18 -15.17
C GLY A 326 16.71 0.02 -14.38
N LYS A 327 17.50 1.03 -14.75
CA LYS A 327 18.54 1.58 -13.87
C LYS A 327 17.87 2.53 -12.89
N PHE A 328 17.62 2.05 -11.67
CA PHE A 328 16.99 2.85 -10.62
C PHE A 328 18.06 3.53 -9.76
N GLU A 329 18.30 4.82 -10.02
CA GLU A 329 19.18 5.64 -9.18
C GLU A 329 18.42 6.10 -7.94
N LEU A 330 18.81 5.60 -6.77
CA LEU A 330 18.16 5.86 -5.48
C LEU A 330 18.58 7.24 -4.94
N LYS A 331 17.86 8.29 -5.36
CA LYS A 331 18.19 9.69 -5.05
C LYS A 331 18.20 10.04 -3.57
N ARG A 332 17.30 9.45 -2.78
CA ARG A 332 17.19 9.73 -1.33
C ARG A 332 18.35 9.15 -0.53
N THR A 333 18.77 7.92 -0.83
CA THR A 333 19.93 7.29 -0.21
C THR A 333 21.20 8.09 -0.49
N GLN A 334 21.38 8.51 -1.74
CA GLN A 334 22.49 9.39 -2.14
C GLN A 334 22.45 10.75 -1.42
N TYR A 335 21.26 11.32 -1.21
CA TYR A 335 21.10 12.57 -0.45
C TYR A 335 21.49 12.40 1.03
N TYR A 336 21.08 11.30 1.68
CA TYR A 336 21.44 11.03 3.08
C TYR A 336 22.92 10.67 3.24
N GLU A 337 23.49 9.92 2.31
CA GLU A 337 24.94 9.65 2.26
C GLU A 337 25.71 10.97 2.09
N ALA A 338 25.33 11.82 1.14
CA ALA A 338 25.94 13.13 0.96
C ALA A 338 25.81 14.03 2.20
N GLN A 339 24.68 14.00 2.91
CA GLN A 339 24.52 14.72 4.18
C GLN A 339 25.38 14.14 5.31
N LYS A 340 25.50 12.81 5.41
CA LYS A 340 26.39 12.17 6.39
C LYS A 340 27.84 12.53 6.11
N ASP A 341 28.23 12.50 4.84
CA ASP A 341 29.56 12.89 4.39
C ASP A 341 29.82 14.35 4.75
N LEU A 342 28.93 15.28 4.40
CA LEU A 342 29.02 16.70 4.79
C LEU A 342 29.11 16.92 6.30
N LYS A 343 28.30 16.21 7.11
CA LYS A 343 28.34 16.32 8.58
C LYS A 343 29.64 15.76 9.15
N SER A 344 30.14 14.66 8.60
CA SER A 344 31.42 14.07 9.00
C SER A 344 32.60 14.96 8.62
N GLN A 345 32.53 15.61 7.44
CA GLN A 345 33.49 16.61 6.98
C GLN A 345 33.49 17.86 7.87
N ALA A 346 32.31 18.40 8.19
CA ALA A 346 32.18 19.53 9.10
C ALA A 346 32.72 19.20 10.51
N GLN A 347 32.48 17.98 11.01
CA GLN A 347 33.05 17.52 12.29
C GLN A 347 34.57 17.31 12.24
N SER A 348 35.12 16.82 11.12
CA SER A 348 36.57 16.72 10.96
C SER A 348 37.22 18.10 10.86
N ASP A 349 36.60 19.04 10.17
CA ASP A 349 37.09 20.42 10.03
C ASP A 349 37.06 21.17 11.36
N LEU A 350 35.99 21.01 12.15
CA LEU A 350 35.90 21.52 13.52
C LEU A 350 36.99 20.92 14.41
N LYS A 351 37.25 19.62 14.33
CA LYS A 351 38.37 18.99 15.06
C LYS A 351 39.72 19.56 14.60
N HIS A 352 39.96 19.71 13.30
CA HIS A 352 41.20 20.29 12.78
C HIS A 352 41.41 21.74 13.23
N GLN A 353 40.36 22.56 13.25
CA GLN A 353 40.41 23.92 13.80
C GLN A 353 40.69 23.91 15.31
N SER A 354 40.11 22.96 16.05
CA SER A 354 40.37 22.77 17.49
C SER A 354 41.84 22.39 17.77
N TYR A 355 42.44 21.54 16.93
CA TYR A 355 43.85 21.17 17.04
C TYR A 355 44.79 22.30 16.60
N SER A 356 44.41 23.09 15.60
CA SER A 356 45.15 24.28 15.16
C SER A 356 45.17 25.36 16.24
N GLN A 357 44.04 25.61 16.92
CA GLN A 357 43.97 26.52 18.06
C GLN A 357 44.76 26.03 19.29
N LYS A 358 44.91 24.70 19.47
CA LYS A 358 45.79 24.14 20.51
C LYS A 358 47.27 24.13 20.13
N GLY A 359 47.59 24.15 18.83
CA GLY A 359 48.97 24.18 18.30
C GLY A 359 49.59 25.59 18.26
N PHE A 360 48.76 26.64 18.16
CA PHE A 360 49.18 28.01 18.43
C PHE A 360 48.94 28.30 19.91
N GLY A 361 50.00 28.21 20.72
CA GLY A 361 49.95 28.51 22.13
C GLY A 361 49.38 29.92 22.39
N PHE A 362 48.11 29.98 22.79
CA PHE A 362 47.63 31.06 23.63
C PHE A 362 47.90 30.64 25.07
N SER A 363 48.88 31.33 25.65
CA SER A 363 49.20 31.36 27.07
C SER A 363 47.94 31.47 27.91
N SER A 364 47.91 30.66 28.97
CA SER A 364 46.96 30.68 30.07
C SER A 364 46.75 32.09 30.62
N GLU A 365 45.56 32.66 30.41
CA GLU A 365 45.01 33.70 31.27
C GLU A 365 43.56 33.31 31.65
N ILE A 366 43.47 32.71 32.83
CA ILE A 366 42.45 32.88 33.87
C ILE A 366 41.12 33.48 33.36
N ILE A 367 40.10 32.63 33.20
CA ILE A 367 38.72 33.02 33.52
C ILE A 367 38.18 31.96 34.47
N SER A 368 38.23 32.31 35.75
CA SER A 368 37.59 31.61 36.86
C SER A 368 36.08 31.49 36.61
N GLU A 369 35.56 30.31 36.91
CA GLU A 369 34.12 30.06 37.06
C GLU A 369 33.50 31.04 38.07
N GLU A 370 32.46 31.77 37.66
CA GLU A 370 31.40 32.22 38.57
C GLU A 370 30.02 32.01 37.92
N PRO A 371 29.02 31.49 38.66
CA PRO A 371 27.72 31.15 38.13
C PRO A 371 26.80 32.38 38.10
N PHE A 372 26.38 32.82 36.92
CA PHE A 372 25.40 33.91 36.81
C PHE A 372 23.99 33.42 37.11
N GLN A 373 23.56 33.62 38.36
CA GLN A 373 22.16 33.70 38.74
C GLN A 373 21.49 34.86 37.97
N THR A 374 20.34 34.60 37.35
CA THR A 374 19.44 35.67 36.89
C THR A 374 18.23 35.73 37.80
N SER A 375 18.31 36.63 38.79
CA SER A 375 17.16 37.23 39.45
C SER A 375 16.90 38.60 38.81
N SER A 376 15.72 38.80 38.24
CA SER A 376 15.19 40.14 38.03
C SER A 376 13.68 40.16 38.29
N GLN A 377 13.33 40.48 39.53
CA GLN A 377 12.04 41.09 39.85
C GLN A 377 12.22 42.62 39.90
N GLY A 378 11.49 43.32 39.03
CA GLY A 378 10.75 44.55 39.35
C GLY A 378 11.48 45.89 39.41
N MET A 379 11.06 46.86 38.58
CA MET A 379 10.08 47.88 39.01
C MET A 379 9.72 48.91 37.91
N LYS A 380 8.40 49.07 37.71
CA LYS A 380 7.59 50.31 37.58
C LYS A 380 7.98 51.38 36.54
N GLN A 381 7.08 51.64 35.58
CA GLN A 381 5.92 52.54 35.74
C GLN A 381 4.78 52.14 34.81
#